data_AF-A0A955LS98-F1
#
_entry.id   AF-A0A955LS98-F1
#
_cell.length_a   1.000
_cell.length_b   1.000
_cell.length_c   1.000
_cell.angle_alpha   90.00
_cell.angle_beta   90.00
_cell.angle_gamma   90.00
#
_symmetry.space_group_name_H-M   'P 1'
#
loop_
_entity.id
_entity.type
_entity.pdbx_description
1 polymer ?
#
loop_
_entity_poly.entity_id
_entity_poly.type
_entity_poly.pdbx_seq_one_letter_code
_entity_poly.pdbx_strand_id
1 'polypeptide(L)'
;MNSDAQSLTSRMLLEAFNHKPVAFVDIETTGVSPLNNRMIEIGIIRINPDASVKSFTTLVNPDQPLSYFIKNMTGIEQSEVDEAPRFEEVSSEIKSMLEDAVFIAHNARFDYSFIQSEFGRFGHLFSAKTLCTVQLSRKLYPAMKRHSLAHIIETFQIPVLRRHRALDDAKVMHEWLRISGETLGMQTVQDAILLLMKERVKKTAVPEEQLSSVPAVCGTYIFRDTENRAVYVGRGLNLKQRVWSHLHNSSLRPKEKKIAELSAEVEYFRTPGELSAFIKAEGLIRTEDPILNKKILRYQKSVACTEYTTSKGYKSVRIKPMLKTDPLKETVVGTFKSKKHAVRALNSLSREYCLCGKWSGTGTDGQCSGPHTEFCKGACRNEENPESYNSRFDKAFKNIRFQEWTFRKPVLITEQGNSDSVGTAFLIDQWRIQAVIHFEEECQNVSIQDEGFSWDAYLIIRKYLNGRKKNLTIRQLTEDQVRRLLTS
;
A
#
# COMPACT_ATOMS: atom_id res chain seq x y z
N MET A 1 17.69 -39.70 -2.70
CA MET A 1 18.72 -39.46 -1.67
C MET A 1 18.44 -40.41 -0.52
N ASN A 2 19.47 -41.06 0.04
CA ASN A 2 19.32 -42.00 1.17
C ASN A 2 18.73 -41.30 2.40
N SER A 3 17.84 -41.95 3.14
CA SER A 3 17.17 -41.41 4.34
C SER A 3 18.16 -40.93 5.43
N ASP A 4 19.32 -41.59 5.52
CA ASP A 4 20.35 -41.27 6.52
C ASP A 4 21.08 -39.93 6.24
N ALA A 5 21.33 -39.60 4.98
CA ALA A 5 21.97 -38.33 4.60
C ALA A 5 21.03 -37.13 4.81
N GLN A 6 19.73 -37.35 4.60
CA GLN A 6 18.68 -36.35 4.82
C GLN A 6 18.44 -36.12 6.33
N SER A 7 18.55 -37.17 7.14
CA SER A 7 18.51 -37.11 8.61
C SER A 7 19.72 -36.35 9.19
N LEU A 8 20.94 -36.63 8.71
CA LEU A 8 22.15 -35.93 9.15
C LEU A 8 22.11 -34.44 8.81
N THR A 9 21.71 -34.09 7.59
CA THR A 9 21.53 -32.70 7.14
C THR A 9 20.57 -31.94 8.05
N SER A 10 19.42 -32.55 8.36
CA SER A 10 18.39 -31.93 9.17
C SER A 10 18.87 -31.66 10.60
N ARG A 11 19.66 -32.59 11.18
CA ARG A 11 20.29 -32.41 12.50
C ARG A 11 21.31 -31.27 12.50
N MET A 12 22.20 -31.23 11.51
CA MET A 12 23.21 -30.16 11.41
C MET A 12 22.57 -28.79 11.25
N LEU A 13 21.47 -28.70 10.49
CA LEU A 13 20.69 -27.47 10.38
C LEU A 13 20.05 -27.08 11.72
N LEU A 14 19.44 -28.01 12.44
CA LEU A 14 18.82 -27.73 13.74
C LEU A 14 19.83 -27.24 14.78
N GLU A 15 21.07 -27.74 14.78
CA GLU A 15 22.14 -27.23 15.63
C GLU A 15 22.37 -25.73 15.38
N ALA A 16 22.35 -25.28 14.13
CA ALA A 16 22.47 -23.87 13.76
C ALA A 16 21.35 -22.99 14.31
N PHE A 17 20.22 -23.58 14.68
CA PHE A 17 19.06 -22.92 15.26
C PHE A 17 18.82 -23.30 16.73
N ASN A 18 19.81 -23.87 17.42
CA ASN A 18 19.70 -24.30 18.81
C ASN A 18 18.50 -25.24 19.04
N HIS A 19 18.35 -26.21 18.14
CA HIS A 19 17.28 -27.22 18.11
C HIS A 19 15.85 -26.69 18.01
N LYS A 20 15.68 -25.41 17.64
CA LYS A 20 14.36 -24.87 17.31
C LYS A 20 13.88 -25.40 15.97
N PRO A 21 12.58 -25.65 15.80
CA PRO A 21 12.06 -25.99 14.49
C PRO A 21 12.35 -24.86 13.50
N VAL A 22 12.47 -25.21 12.23
CA VAL A 22 12.64 -24.22 11.15
C VAL A 22 11.65 -24.50 10.04
N ALA A 23 11.17 -23.44 9.39
CA ALA A 23 10.26 -23.53 8.28
C ALA A 23 10.80 -22.70 7.12
N PHE A 24 11.19 -23.37 6.03
CA PHE A 24 11.49 -22.70 4.76
C PHE A 24 10.18 -22.43 4.05
N VAL A 25 9.92 -21.17 3.74
CA VAL A 25 8.65 -20.70 3.20
C VAL A 25 8.90 -19.89 1.95
N ASP A 26 8.13 -20.16 0.93
CA ASP A 26 8.01 -19.34 -0.27
C ASP A 26 6.52 -19.18 -0.59
N ILE A 27 6.16 -18.04 -1.18
CA ILE A 27 4.78 -17.76 -1.57
C ILE A 27 4.71 -17.15 -2.96
N GLU A 28 3.63 -17.47 -3.68
CA GLU A 28 3.24 -16.75 -4.87
C GLU A 28 2.07 -15.82 -4.56
N THR A 29 2.02 -14.67 -5.23
CA THR A 29 1.08 -13.59 -4.89
C THR A 29 0.52 -12.91 -6.13
N THR A 30 -0.62 -12.23 -5.98
CA THR A 30 -1.22 -11.45 -7.08
C THR A 30 -0.47 -10.14 -7.38
N GLY A 31 0.60 -9.83 -6.65
CA GLY A 31 1.39 -8.61 -6.84
C GLY A 31 2.28 -8.27 -5.64
N VAL A 32 2.98 -7.13 -5.69
CA VAL A 32 4.10 -6.84 -4.77
C VAL A 32 3.72 -6.29 -3.40
N SER A 33 2.46 -5.97 -3.14
CA SER A 33 2.04 -5.26 -1.92
C SER A 33 0.96 -6.01 -1.15
N PRO A 34 1.22 -6.49 0.08
CA PRO A 34 0.26 -7.25 0.87
C PRO A 34 -1.01 -6.47 1.28
N LEU A 35 -1.00 -5.14 1.11
CA LEU A 35 -2.16 -4.29 1.41
C LEU A 35 -3.28 -4.42 0.39
N ASN A 36 -2.90 -4.58 -0.88
CA ASN A 36 -3.84 -4.58 -2.00
C ASN A 36 -3.81 -5.91 -2.79
N ASN A 37 -2.87 -6.81 -2.46
CA ASN A 37 -2.67 -8.08 -3.14
C ASN A 37 -2.88 -9.23 -2.16
N ARG A 38 -3.03 -10.43 -2.71
CA ARG A 38 -3.37 -11.65 -1.99
C ARG A 38 -2.34 -12.74 -2.29
N MET A 39 -2.20 -13.68 -1.38
CA MET A 39 -1.44 -14.91 -1.61
C MET A 39 -2.24 -15.86 -2.49
N ILE A 40 -1.56 -16.59 -3.39
CA ILE A 40 -2.18 -17.56 -4.32
C ILE A 40 -1.57 -18.96 -4.24
N GLU A 41 -0.35 -19.09 -3.75
CA GLU A 41 0.29 -20.37 -3.44
C GLU A 41 1.19 -20.18 -2.23
N ILE A 42 1.33 -21.22 -1.41
CA ILE A 42 2.32 -21.30 -0.33
C ILE A 42 2.99 -22.66 -0.35
N GLY A 43 4.31 -22.67 -0.18
CA GLY A 43 5.11 -23.87 -0.01
C GLY A 43 5.91 -23.78 1.28
N ILE A 44 5.85 -24.83 2.10
CA ILE A 44 6.53 -24.89 3.39
C ILE A 44 7.31 -26.20 3.51
N ILE A 45 8.60 -26.11 3.84
CA ILE A 45 9.40 -27.24 4.34
C ILE A 45 9.70 -26.98 5.80
N ARG A 46 9.09 -27.76 6.69
CA ARG A 46 9.34 -27.71 8.14
C ARG A 46 10.32 -28.80 8.54
N ILE A 47 11.33 -28.43 9.32
CA ILE A 47 12.21 -29.36 10.03
C ILE A 47 11.88 -29.25 11.52
N ASN A 48 11.41 -30.35 12.12
CA ASN A 48 11.07 -30.43 13.53
C ASN A 48 12.32 -30.66 14.40
N PRO A 49 12.25 -30.44 15.73
CA PRO A 49 13.40 -30.66 16.63
C PRO A 49 13.97 -32.09 16.60
N ASP A 50 13.15 -33.07 16.24
CA ASP A 50 13.54 -34.48 16.07
C ASP A 50 14.19 -34.77 14.69
N ALA A 51 14.48 -33.73 13.91
CA ALA A 51 14.98 -33.79 12.53
C ALA A 51 14.01 -34.38 11.50
N SER A 52 12.74 -34.62 11.84
CA SER A 52 11.73 -34.99 10.85
C SER A 52 11.40 -33.81 9.93
N VAL A 53 11.35 -34.10 8.62
CA VAL A 53 11.03 -33.11 7.60
C VAL A 53 9.58 -33.31 7.15
N LYS A 54 8.78 -32.24 7.21
CA LYS A 54 7.42 -32.19 6.68
C LYS A 54 7.35 -31.17 5.55
N SER A 55 6.65 -31.51 4.47
CA SER A 55 6.36 -30.59 3.37
C SER A 55 4.87 -30.30 3.31
N PHE A 56 4.50 -29.05 3.11
CA PHE A 56 3.13 -28.62 2.87
C PHE A 56 3.10 -27.68 1.68
N THR A 57 2.10 -27.82 0.82
CA THR A 57 1.85 -26.88 -0.28
C THR A 57 0.37 -26.79 -0.55
N THR A 58 -0.12 -25.60 -0.85
CA THR A 58 -1.50 -25.40 -1.29
C THR A 58 -1.61 -24.18 -2.19
N LEU A 59 -2.51 -24.24 -3.16
CA LEU A 59 -3.06 -23.05 -3.78
C LEU A 59 -4.02 -22.38 -2.81
N VAL A 60 -4.24 -21.07 -3.00
CA VAL A 60 -5.15 -20.27 -2.18
C VAL A 60 -5.99 -19.39 -3.09
N ASN A 61 -7.30 -19.38 -2.86
CA ASN A 61 -8.21 -18.49 -3.56
C ASN A 61 -8.05 -17.04 -3.07
N PRO A 62 -7.65 -16.09 -3.94
CA PRO A 62 -7.44 -14.71 -3.55
C PRO A 62 -8.73 -13.86 -3.55
N ASP A 63 -9.89 -14.42 -3.91
CA ASP A 63 -11.16 -13.71 -4.15
C ASP A 63 -11.03 -12.55 -5.16
N GLN A 64 -10.10 -12.65 -6.11
CA GLN A 64 -9.87 -11.63 -7.14
C GLN A 64 -9.22 -12.21 -8.41
N PRO A 65 -9.40 -11.56 -9.58
CA PRO A 65 -8.79 -12.02 -10.82
C PRO A 65 -7.26 -11.86 -10.81
N LEU A 66 -6.57 -12.85 -11.38
CA LEU A 66 -5.14 -12.83 -11.65
C LEU A 66 -4.87 -12.00 -12.90
N SER A 67 -3.85 -11.13 -12.82
CA SER A 67 -3.37 -10.42 -14.00
C SER A 67 -2.62 -11.36 -14.95
N TYR A 68 -2.63 -11.05 -16.24
CA TYR A 68 -1.88 -11.79 -17.26
C TYR A 68 -0.39 -11.96 -16.92
N PHE A 69 0.21 -10.93 -16.31
CA PHE A 69 1.61 -10.99 -15.87
C PHE A 69 1.86 -12.08 -14.82
N ILE A 70 0.97 -12.22 -13.83
CA ILE A 70 1.12 -13.21 -12.75
C ILE A 70 0.95 -14.63 -13.30
N LYS A 71 -0.03 -14.84 -14.18
CA LYS A 71 -0.24 -16.12 -14.86
C LYS A 71 1.02 -16.57 -15.62
N ASN A 72 1.60 -15.68 -16.43
CA ASN A 72 2.80 -16.00 -17.20
C ASN A 72 4.04 -16.23 -16.32
N MET A 73 4.12 -15.57 -15.17
CA MET A 73 5.26 -15.69 -14.26
C MET A 73 5.23 -16.99 -13.43
N THR A 74 4.05 -17.38 -12.96
CA THR A 74 3.85 -18.50 -12.01
C THR A 74 3.35 -19.78 -12.68
N GLY A 75 2.73 -19.66 -13.85
CA GLY A 75 2.03 -20.76 -14.52
C GLY A 75 0.71 -21.16 -13.85
N ILE A 76 0.24 -20.40 -12.85
CA ILE A 76 -1.02 -20.66 -12.14
C ILE A 76 -2.17 -20.01 -12.91
N GLU A 77 -3.16 -20.81 -13.29
CA GLU A 77 -4.36 -20.37 -13.98
C GLU A 77 -5.44 -19.83 -13.04
N GLN A 78 -6.36 -19.03 -13.61
CA GLN A 78 -7.48 -18.47 -12.85
C GLN A 78 -8.39 -19.58 -12.30
N SER A 79 -8.67 -20.60 -13.10
CA SER A 79 -9.53 -21.71 -12.70
C SER A 79 -8.97 -22.47 -11.50
N GLU A 80 -7.65 -22.62 -11.42
CA GLU A 80 -6.99 -23.34 -10.32
C GLU A 80 -7.16 -22.60 -8.99
N VAL A 81 -7.02 -21.27 -8.98
CA VAL A 81 -7.21 -20.47 -7.76
C VAL A 81 -8.68 -20.26 -7.42
N ASP A 82 -9.58 -20.30 -8.39
CA ASP A 82 -11.02 -20.20 -8.14
C ASP A 82 -11.54 -21.46 -7.42
N GLU A 83 -10.99 -22.63 -7.73
CA GLU A 83 -11.31 -23.92 -7.09
C GLU A 83 -10.53 -24.17 -5.80
N ALA A 84 -9.45 -23.40 -5.55
CA ALA A 84 -8.64 -23.53 -4.35
C ALA A 84 -9.39 -23.10 -3.07
N PRO A 85 -9.00 -23.61 -1.90
CA PRO A 85 -9.54 -23.14 -0.63
C PRO A 85 -9.15 -21.67 -0.39
N ARG A 86 -10.00 -20.93 0.34
CA ARG A 86 -9.62 -19.64 0.88
C ARG A 86 -8.57 -19.81 1.97
N PHE A 87 -7.79 -18.75 2.20
CA PHE A 87 -6.73 -18.79 3.20
C PHE A 87 -7.25 -19.17 4.60
N GLU A 88 -8.42 -18.69 4.99
CA GLU A 88 -9.03 -18.98 6.29
C GLU A 88 -9.23 -20.50 6.51
N GLU A 89 -9.60 -21.23 5.46
CA GLU A 89 -9.87 -22.68 5.50
C GLU A 89 -8.57 -23.49 5.71
N VAL A 90 -7.44 -23.02 5.16
CA VAL A 90 -6.12 -23.67 5.32
C VAL A 90 -5.26 -23.06 6.43
N SER A 91 -5.76 -22.03 7.12
CA SER A 91 -4.98 -21.22 8.05
C SER A 91 -4.46 -22.02 9.26
N SER A 92 -5.24 -23.00 9.74
CA SER A 92 -4.86 -23.84 10.88
C SER A 92 -3.69 -24.76 10.55
N GLU A 93 -3.66 -25.33 9.34
CA GLU A 93 -2.58 -26.20 8.89
C GLU A 93 -1.30 -25.39 8.63
N ILE A 94 -1.41 -24.23 7.97
CA ILE A 94 -0.29 -23.30 7.79
C ILE A 94 0.26 -22.88 9.15
N LYS A 95 -0.61 -22.54 10.11
CA LYS A 95 -0.18 -22.16 11.46
C LYS A 95 0.60 -23.28 12.14
N SER A 96 0.11 -24.52 12.07
CA SER A 96 0.80 -25.69 12.63
C SER A 96 2.18 -25.90 12.00
N MET A 97 2.30 -25.72 10.67
CA MET A 97 3.58 -25.82 9.96
C MET A 97 4.58 -24.73 10.38
N LEU A 98 4.11 -23.57 10.83
CA LEU A 98 4.95 -22.42 11.21
C LEU A 98 5.14 -22.28 12.73
N GLU A 99 4.42 -23.05 13.53
CA GLU A 99 4.39 -22.94 15.00
C GLU A 99 5.77 -23.13 15.61
N ASP A 100 6.19 -22.17 16.44
CA ASP A 100 7.49 -22.06 17.10
C ASP A 100 8.72 -22.09 16.17
N ALA A 101 8.52 -22.14 14.86
CA ALA A 101 9.58 -22.26 13.90
C ALA A 101 10.26 -20.92 13.62
N VAL A 102 11.56 -20.98 13.30
CA VAL A 102 12.20 -19.87 12.60
C VAL A 102 11.69 -19.87 11.16
N PHE A 103 11.03 -18.78 10.77
CA PHE A 103 10.53 -18.54 9.42
C PHE A 103 11.70 -18.12 8.51
N ILE A 104 12.07 -19.00 7.58
CA ILE A 104 13.19 -18.82 6.65
C ILE A 104 12.63 -18.60 5.25
N ALA A 105 13.01 -17.49 4.60
CA ALA A 105 12.53 -17.18 3.25
C ALA A 105 13.54 -16.33 2.46
N HIS A 106 13.45 -16.39 1.12
CA HIS A 106 14.34 -15.67 0.22
C HIS A 106 13.79 -14.28 -0.03
N ASN A 107 14.39 -13.28 0.63
CA ASN A 107 13.75 -11.98 0.86
C ASN A 107 12.56 -12.08 1.83
N ALA A 108 12.76 -12.78 2.96
CA ALA A 108 11.74 -13.10 3.96
C ALA A 108 10.78 -11.97 4.36
N ARG A 109 11.17 -10.71 4.22
CA ARG A 109 10.27 -9.56 4.39
C ARG A 109 9.00 -9.69 3.55
N PHE A 110 9.14 -10.13 2.30
CA PHE A 110 8.06 -10.21 1.34
C PHE A 110 7.06 -11.26 1.80
N ASP A 111 7.50 -12.51 1.89
CA ASP A 111 6.68 -13.68 2.22
C ASP A 111 6.01 -13.51 3.58
N TYR A 112 6.80 -13.14 4.59
CA TYR A 112 6.32 -12.92 5.94
C TYR A 112 5.23 -11.84 6.01
N SER A 113 5.35 -10.76 5.23
CA SER A 113 4.36 -9.68 5.24
C SER A 113 3.01 -10.10 4.64
N PHE A 114 2.99 -11.05 3.71
CA PHE A 114 1.77 -11.63 3.16
C PHE A 114 1.14 -12.63 4.12
N ILE A 115 1.93 -13.50 4.76
CA ILE A 115 1.43 -14.41 5.80
C ILE A 115 0.79 -13.60 6.94
N GLN A 116 1.48 -12.56 7.42
CA GLN A 116 0.90 -11.63 8.38
C GLN A 116 -0.38 -11.00 7.84
N SER A 117 -0.38 -10.55 6.58
CA SER A 117 -1.55 -9.94 5.92
C SER A 117 -2.76 -10.86 5.96
N GLU A 118 -2.60 -12.08 5.48
CA GLU A 118 -3.67 -13.07 5.35
C GLU A 118 -4.22 -13.45 6.74
N PHE A 119 -3.39 -13.84 7.71
CA PHE A 119 -3.86 -14.13 9.09
C PHE A 119 -4.63 -12.95 9.72
N GLY A 120 -4.16 -11.72 9.50
CA GLY A 120 -4.82 -10.56 10.08
C GLY A 120 -6.14 -10.18 9.40
N ARG A 121 -6.46 -10.70 8.21
CA ARG A 121 -7.76 -10.44 7.56
C ARG A 121 -8.95 -10.97 8.35
N PHE A 122 -8.75 -12.05 9.11
CA PHE A 122 -9.77 -12.67 9.97
C PHE A 122 -9.39 -12.59 11.45
N GLY A 123 -8.58 -11.59 11.81
CA GLY A 123 -8.34 -11.20 13.21
C GLY A 123 -7.20 -11.93 13.92
N HIS A 124 -6.46 -12.80 13.24
CA HIS A 124 -5.34 -13.52 13.86
C HIS A 124 -4.02 -12.77 13.71
N LEU A 125 -3.25 -12.72 14.79
CA LEU A 125 -1.87 -12.23 14.73
C LEU A 125 -0.94 -13.39 14.41
N PHE A 126 -0.05 -13.15 13.45
CA PHE A 126 1.06 -14.05 13.15
C PHE A 126 2.39 -13.37 13.47
N SER A 127 3.19 -14.04 14.30
CA SER A 127 4.54 -13.63 14.66
C SER A 127 5.45 -14.85 14.69
N ALA A 128 6.61 -14.74 14.04
CA ALA A 128 7.67 -15.73 14.11
C ALA A 128 9.04 -15.05 14.05
N LYS A 129 10.07 -15.70 14.60
CA LYS A 129 11.44 -15.27 14.32
C LYS A 129 11.72 -15.48 12.84
N THR A 130 12.35 -14.51 12.18
CA THR A 130 12.60 -14.57 10.74
C THR A 130 14.08 -14.60 10.41
N LEU A 131 14.46 -15.39 9.41
CA LEU A 131 15.79 -15.39 8.79
C LEU A 131 15.63 -15.15 7.29
N CYS A 132 16.38 -14.19 6.76
CA CYS A 132 16.37 -13.87 5.33
C CYS A 132 17.59 -14.49 4.65
N THR A 133 17.37 -15.43 3.73
CA THR A 133 18.48 -16.13 3.06
C THR A 133 19.31 -15.21 2.15
N VAL A 134 18.75 -14.10 1.66
CA VAL A 134 19.54 -13.06 0.94
C VAL A 134 20.58 -12.41 1.86
N GLN A 135 20.18 -12.09 3.10
CA GLN A 135 21.11 -11.49 4.07
C GLN A 135 22.15 -12.50 4.51
N LEU A 136 21.72 -13.74 4.75
CA LEU A 136 22.64 -14.83 5.09
C LEU A 136 23.62 -15.09 3.94
N SER A 137 23.16 -15.13 2.70
CA SER A 137 24.01 -15.34 1.52
C SER A 137 25.06 -14.25 1.35
N ARG A 138 24.70 -12.97 1.56
CA ARG A 138 25.67 -11.85 1.57
C ARG A 138 26.73 -11.99 2.65
N LYS A 139 26.35 -12.53 3.80
CA LYS A 139 27.23 -12.73 4.95
C LYS A 139 28.22 -13.86 4.69
N LEU A 140 27.72 -14.98 4.16
CA LEU A 140 28.49 -16.19 3.89
C LEU A 140 29.37 -16.06 2.64
N TYR A 141 28.91 -15.32 1.62
CA TYR A 141 29.57 -15.17 0.33
C TYR A 141 29.74 -13.70 -0.05
N PRO A 142 30.52 -12.90 0.69
CA PRO A 142 30.63 -11.45 0.47
C PRO A 142 31.22 -11.05 -0.88
N ALA A 143 31.98 -11.96 -1.54
CA ALA A 143 32.54 -11.73 -2.87
C ALA A 143 31.50 -11.87 -4.00
N MET A 144 30.33 -12.47 -3.73
CA MET A 144 29.30 -12.69 -4.73
C MET A 144 28.55 -11.37 -5.01
N LYS A 145 28.41 -10.99 -6.29
CA LYS A 145 27.79 -9.71 -6.67
C LYS A 145 26.26 -9.73 -6.60
N ARG A 146 25.65 -10.91 -6.75
CA ARG A 146 24.19 -11.10 -6.81
C ARG A 146 23.79 -12.18 -5.82
N HIS A 147 22.60 -12.06 -5.23
CA HIS A 147 22.09 -13.02 -4.24
C HIS A 147 20.61 -13.31 -4.47
N SER A 148 20.14 -13.23 -5.71
CA SER A 148 18.79 -13.68 -6.06
C SER A 148 18.73 -15.20 -6.05
N LEU A 149 17.55 -15.78 -5.84
CA LEU A 149 17.39 -17.22 -5.78
C LEU A 149 17.84 -17.89 -7.07
N ALA A 150 17.51 -17.30 -8.23
CA ALA A 150 17.99 -17.75 -9.53
C ALA A 150 19.53 -17.79 -9.63
N HIS A 151 20.21 -16.77 -9.10
CA HIS A 151 21.68 -16.75 -9.13
C HIS A 151 22.30 -17.75 -8.16
N ILE A 152 21.66 -17.97 -7.00
CA ILE A 152 22.07 -19.02 -6.05
C ILE A 152 21.95 -20.40 -6.72
N ILE A 153 20.82 -20.67 -7.37
CA ILE A 153 20.59 -21.94 -8.09
C ILE A 153 21.69 -22.17 -9.14
N GLU A 154 21.97 -21.16 -9.97
CA GLU A 154 22.99 -21.22 -11.01
C GLU A 154 24.39 -21.44 -10.41
N THR A 155 24.76 -20.67 -9.39
CA THR A 155 26.11 -20.68 -8.80
C THR A 155 26.42 -21.99 -8.08
N PHE A 156 25.45 -22.52 -7.33
CA PHE A 156 25.61 -23.74 -6.54
C PHE A 156 25.10 -25.00 -7.27
N GLN A 157 24.69 -24.86 -8.54
CA GLN A 157 24.18 -25.94 -9.39
C GLN A 157 23.07 -26.76 -8.71
N ILE A 158 22.14 -26.07 -8.04
CA ILE A 158 21.05 -26.72 -7.29
C ILE A 158 20.02 -27.26 -8.29
N PRO A 159 19.66 -28.56 -8.25
CA PRO A 159 18.64 -29.11 -9.13
C PRO A 159 17.26 -28.55 -8.78
N VAL A 160 16.56 -27.99 -9.77
CA VAL A 160 15.20 -27.45 -9.61
C VAL A 160 14.31 -27.99 -10.70
N LEU A 161 13.16 -28.56 -10.29
CA LEU A 161 12.17 -29.11 -11.22
C LEU A 161 11.37 -27.98 -11.90
N ARG A 162 10.75 -27.09 -11.12
CA ARG A 162 9.98 -25.95 -11.63
C ARG A 162 10.27 -24.70 -10.81
N ARG A 163 10.80 -23.65 -11.47
CA ARG A 163 10.91 -22.31 -10.88
C ARG A 163 9.53 -21.67 -10.76
N HIS A 164 9.33 -20.82 -9.75
CA HIS A 164 8.06 -20.12 -9.50
C HIS A 164 6.91 -21.06 -9.10
N ARG A 165 7.28 -22.16 -8.43
CA ARG A 165 6.37 -22.99 -7.66
C ARG A 165 6.84 -22.94 -6.21
N ALA A 166 5.94 -22.54 -5.32
CA ALA A 166 6.33 -22.16 -3.96
C ALA A 166 7.09 -23.27 -3.22
N LEU A 167 6.64 -24.52 -3.31
CA LEU A 167 7.32 -25.62 -2.62
C LEU A 167 8.72 -25.93 -3.18
N ASP A 168 8.91 -25.79 -4.49
CA ASP A 168 10.20 -26.07 -5.12
C ASP A 168 11.22 -24.98 -4.79
N ASP A 169 10.80 -23.71 -4.73
CA ASP A 169 11.64 -22.60 -4.29
C ASP A 169 12.00 -22.71 -2.78
N ALA A 170 11.08 -23.21 -1.95
CA ALA A 170 11.37 -23.54 -0.54
C ALA A 170 12.44 -24.64 -0.40
N LYS A 171 12.36 -25.70 -1.23
CA LYS A 171 13.37 -26.77 -1.26
C LYS A 171 14.75 -26.27 -1.69
N VAL A 172 14.82 -25.32 -2.63
CA VAL A 172 16.08 -24.70 -3.05
C VAL A 172 16.78 -24.03 -1.86
N MET A 173 16.04 -23.29 -1.04
CA MET A 173 16.63 -22.63 0.13
C MET A 173 17.16 -23.62 1.16
N HIS A 174 16.42 -24.70 1.39
CA HIS A 174 16.83 -25.78 2.27
C HIS A 174 18.13 -26.43 1.76
N GLU A 175 18.17 -26.75 0.47
CA GLU A 175 19.33 -27.39 -0.16
C GLU A 175 20.55 -26.46 -0.23
N TRP A 176 20.34 -25.18 -0.52
CA TRP A 176 21.41 -24.18 -0.50
C TRP A 176 22.06 -24.09 0.88
N LEU A 177 21.27 -24.09 1.96
CA LEU A 177 21.80 -24.00 3.32
C LEU A 177 22.60 -25.25 3.70
N ARG A 178 22.18 -26.44 3.25
CA ARG A 178 22.95 -27.68 3.36
C ARG A 178 24.31 -27.55 2.67
N ILE A 179 24.31 -27.17 1.38
CA ILE A 179 25.54 -26.99 0.59
C ILE A 179 26.47 -25.97 1.25
N SER A 180 25.93 -24.86 1.76
CA SER A 180 26.72 -23.85 2.48
C SER A 180 27.35 -24.40 3.76
N GLY A 181 26.63 -25.23 4.52
CA GLY A 181 27.17 -25.91 5.70
C GLY A 181 28.31 -26.88 5.37
N GLU A 182 28.20 -27.61 4.27
CA GLU A 182 29.26 -28.52 3.79
C GLU A 182 30.47 -27.76 3.26
N THR A 183 30.24 -26.65 2.55
CA THR A 183 31.30 -25.88 1.89
C THR A 183 32.10 -25.00 2.86
N LEU A 184 31.41 -24.34 3.80
CA LEU A 184 32.01 -23.34 4.70
C LEU A 184 32.22 -23.85 6.14
N GLY A 185 31.73 -25.05 6.44
CA GLY A 185 31.64 -25.59 7.79
C GLY A 185 30.38 -25.09 8.52
N MET A 186 29.74 -25.99 9.27
CA MET A 186 28.47 -25.69 9.92
C MET A 186 28.61 -24.54 10.93
N GLN A 187 29.69 -24.51 11.73
CA GLN A 187 29.94 -23.46 12.71
C GLN A 187 29.90 -22.04 12.10
N THR A 188 30.53 -21.86 10.94
CA THR A 188 30.52 -20.58 10.19
C THR A 188 29.09 -20.13 9.85
N VAL A 189 28.24 -21.09 9.45
CA VAL A 189 26.83 -20.84 9.15
C VAL A 189 26.06 -20.49 10.42
N GLN A 190 26.29 -21.20 11.53
CA GLN A 190 25.66 -20.91 12.82
C GLN A 190 25.99 -19.50 13.31
N ASP A 191 27.27 -19.10 13.25
CA ASP A 191 27.74 -17.79 13.69
C ASP A 191 27.12 -16.66 12.85
N ALA A 192 27.01 -16.89 11.53
CA ALA A 192 26.35 -15.95 10.62
C ALA A 192 24.85 -15.78 10.95
N ILE A 193 24.14 -16.88 11.22
CA ILE A 193 22.73 -16.90 11.63
C ILE A 193 22.56 -16.19 12.97
N LEU A 194 23.36 -16.53 13.98
CA LEU A 194 23.30 -15.94 15.31
C LEU A 194 23.48 -14.42 15.26
N LEU A 195 24.42 -13.93 14.46
CA LEU A 195 24.60 -12.47 14.31
C LEU A 195 23.36 -11.81 13.69
N LEU A 196 22.82 -12.39 12.62
CA LEU A 196 21.62 -11.86 11.95
C LEU A 196 20.38 -11.91 12.83
N MET A 197 20.28 -12.90 13.72
CA MET A 197 19.18 -13.03 14.67
C MET A 197 19.31 -12.07 15.86
N LYS A 198 20.54 -11.78 16.35
CA LYS A 198 20.79 -10.80 17.42
C LYS A 198 20.52 -9.37 16.96
N GLU A 199 20.85 -9.01 15.72
CA GLU A 199 20.64 -7.66 15.16
C GLU A 199 19.16 -7.25 15.04
N ARG A 200 18.21 -8.20 15.13
CA ARG A 200 16.78 -7.95 14.94
C ARG A 200 16.00 -7.69 16.24
N VAL A 201 16.60 -7.88 17.41
CA VAL A 201 15.94 -7.68 18.71
C VAL A 201 16.30 -6.30 19.28
N LYS A 202 15.79 -5.23 18.68
CA LYS A 202 15.59 -3.98 19.44
C LYS A 202 14.11 -3.93 19.83
N LYS A 203 13.84 -4.15 21.12
CA LYS A 203 12.51 -3.99 21.70
C LYS A 203 12.06 -2.55 21.46
N THR A 204 10.88 -2.40 20.90
CA THR A 204 10.14 -1.14 20.96
C THR A 204 9.94 -0.75 22.43
N ALA A 205 9.86 0.55 22.73
CA ALA A 205 9.51 1.02 24.07
C ALA A 205 8.00 0.92 24.36
N VAL A 206 7.17 0.60 23.34
CA VAL A 206 5.74 0.41 23.54
C VAL A 206 5.48 -0.83 24.42
N PRO A 207 4.73 -0.69 25.54
CA PRO A 207 4.42 -1.81 26.42
C PRO A 207 3.62 -2.92 25.73
N GLU A 208 3.95 -4.18 26.01
CA GLU A 208 3.26 -5.36 25.44
C GLU A 208 1.76 -5.39 25.78
N GLU A 209 1.39 -4.86 26.95
CA GLU A 209 0.00 -4.72 27.40
C GLU A 209 -0.80 -3.80 26.45
N GLN A 210 -0.23 -2.66 26.05
CA GLN A 210 -0.85 -1.77 25.07
C GLN A 210 -0.98 -2.44 23.71
N LEU A 211 0.04 -3.18 23.26
CA LEU A 211 -0.01 -3.92 21.99
C LEU A 211 -1.08 -5.01 21.99
N SER A 212 -1.31 -5.63 23.15
CA SER A 212 -2.31 -6.66 23.34
C SER A 212 -3.73 -6.08 23.37
N SER A 213 -3.91 -4.85 23.88
CA SER A 213 -5.19 -4.15 23.97
C SER A 213 -5.69 -3.56 22.66
N VAL A 214 -4.80 -3.36 21.66
CA VAL A 214 -5.22 -2.88 20.33
C VAL A 214 -6.19 -3.90 19.70
N PRO A 215 -7.41 -3.48 19.32
CA PRO A 215 -8.43 -4.39 18.78
C PRO A 215 -8.15 -4.76 17.32
N ALA A 216 -8.62 -5.95 16.89
CA ALA A 216 -8.53 -6.42 15.52
C ALA A 216 -9.68 -5.87 14.64
N VAL A 217 -9.89 -4.56 14.66
CA VAL A 217 -10.99 -3.87 13.96
C VAL A 217 -10.47 -2.75 13.06
N CYS A 218 -11.33 -2.18 12.22
CA CYS A 218 -10.98 -1.04 11.39
C CYS A 218 -10.80 0.23 12.23
N GLY A 219 -9.82 1.06 11.87
CA GLY A 219 -9.55 2.28 12.61
C GLY A 219 -8.30 3.04 12.20
N THR A 220 -8.01 4.07 13.00
CA THR A 220 -6.79 4.88 12.96
C THR A 220 -5.99 4.71 14.25
N TYR A 221 -4.68 4.95 14.20
CA TYR A 221 -3.81 4.89 15.38
C TYR A 221 -2.73 5.97 15.31
N ILE A 222 -2.23 6.33 16.48
CA ILE A 222 -1.14 7.29 16.68
C ILE A 222 -0.08 6.59 17.52
N PHE A 223 1.13 6.50 17.00
CA PHE A 223 2.29 6.23 17.82
C PHE A 223 2.77 7.53 18.45
N ARG A 224 3.04 7.51 19.75
CA ARG A 224 3.54 8.65 20.50
C ARG A 224 4.90 8.34 21.13
N ASP A 225 5.72 9.37 21.29
CA ASP A 225 6.98 9.27 22.03
C ASP A 225 6.77 9.44 23.55
N THR A 226 7.85 9.40 24.32
CA THR A 226 7.81 9.57 25.78
C THR A 226 7.36 10.96 26.25
N GLU A 227 7.36 11.95 25.35
CA GLU A 227 6.89 13.31 25.60
C GLU A 227 5.44 13.53 25.08
N ASN A 228 4.73 12.44 24.76
CA ASN A 228 3.37 12.45 24.21
C ASN A 228 3.24 13.11 22.82
N ARG A 229 4.34 13.34 22.11
CA ARG A 229 4.31 13.90 20.75
C ARG A 229 3.96 12.83 19.74
N ALA A 230 3.15 13.17 18.75
CA ALA A 230 2.79 12.25 17.70
C ALA A 230 4.01 11.90 16.82
N VAL A 231 4.43 10.64 16.85
CA VAL A 231 5.51 10.10 16.02
C VAL A 231 4.96 9.74 14.64
N TYR A 232 3.84 9.02 14.61
CA TYR A 232 3.25 8.53 13.38
C TYR A 232 1.75 8.26 13.50
N VAL A 233 0.96 8.79 12.57
CA VAL A 233 -0.46 8.48 12.41
C VAL A 233 -0.64 7.45 11.30
N GLY A 234 -1.32 6.35 11.60
CA GLY A 234 -1.63 5.29 10.65
C GLY A 234 -3.10 4.90 10.64
N ARG A 235 -3.43 3.95 9.78
CA ARG A 235 -4.78 3.38 9.63
C ARG A 235 -4.75 1.96 9.10
N GLY A 236 -5.83 1.22 9.36
CA GLY A 236 -5.97 -0.18 9.02
C GLY A 236 -7.41 -0.65 8.96
N LEU A 237 -7.67 -1.69 8.15
CA LEU A 237 -8.86 -2.52 8.31
C LEU A 237 -8.76 -3.41 9.57
N ASN A 238 -7.53 -3.70 10.00
CA ASN A 238 -7.21 -4.34 11.26
C ASN A 238 -6.13 -3.52 11.97
N LEU A 239 -6.51 -2.80 13.03
CA LEU A 239 -5.63 -1.96 13.82
C LEU A 239 -4.50 -2.78 14.46
N LYS A 240 -4.84 -3.86 15.16
CA LYS A 240 -3.88 -4.72 15.87
C LYS A 240 -2.73 -5.16 14.96
N GLN A 241 -3.08 -5.71 13.81
CA GLN A 241 -2.12 -6.17 12.80
C GLN A 241 -1.24 -5.02 12.28
N ARG A 242 -1.83 -3.86 12.00
CA ARG A 242 -1.11 -2.73 11.42
C ARG A 242 -0.11 -2.16 12.41
N VAL A 243 -0.53 -1.95 13.66
CA VAL A 243 0.35 -1.55 14.77
C VAL A 243 1.48 -2.56 14.94
N TRP A 244 1.16 -3.86 15.03
CA TRP A 244 2.16 -4.94 15.15
C TRP A 244 3.18 -4.91 14.01
N SER A 245 2.73 -4.70 12.77
CA SER A 245 3.59 -4.66 11.60
C SER A 245 4.62 -3.51 11.62
N HIS A 246 4.34 -2.41 12.32
CA HIS A 246 5.27 -1.30 12.48
C HIS A 246 6.42 -1.66 13.44
N LEU A 247 6.10 -2.35 14.52
CA LEU A 247 7.03 -2.62 15.62
C LEU A 247 7.87 -3.87 15.39
N HIS A 248 7.26 -4.94 14.87
CA HIS A 248 7.90 -6.24 14.70
C HIS A 248 8.61 -6.41 13.34
N ASN A 249 8.32 -5.56 12.35
CA ASN A 249 9.06 -5.51 11.08
C ASN A 249 10.06 -4.33 11.03
N SER A 250 10.46 -3.80 12.19
CA SER A 250 11.32 -2.62 12.32
C SER A 250 12.67 -2.77 11.60
N SER A 251 13.20 -3.98 11.48
CA SER A 251 14.47 -4.26 10.77
C SER A 251 14.36 -4.23 9.24
N LEU A 252 13.15 -4.14 8.67
CA LEU A 252 12.90 -4.43 7.25
C LEU A 252 12.68 -3.16 6.40
N ARG A 253 12.41 -2.00 7.01
CA ARG A 253 12.19 -0.71 6.35
C ARG A 253 12.73 0.44 7.20
N PRO A 254 13.46 1.42 6.61
CA PRO A 254 13.97 2.57 7.37
C PRO A 254 12.91 3.38 8.10
N LYS A 255 11.70 3.51 7.52
CA LYS A 255 10.57 4.20 8.16
C LYS A 255 10.04 3.43 9.37
N GLU A 256 9.88 2.12 9.24
CA GLU A 256 9.37 1.25 10.30
C GLU A 256 10.34 1.17 11.47
N LYS A 257 11.64 1.10 11.16
CA LYS A 257 12.71 1.22 12.15
C LYS A 257 12.55 2.48 13.00
N LYS A 258 12.39 3.64 12.35
CA LYS A 258 12.21 4.92 13.05
C LYS A 258 10.93 4.97 13.87
N ILE A 259 9.83 4.42 13.37
CA ILE A 259 8.58 4.33 14.15
C ILE A 259 8.85 3.51 15.41
N ALA A 260 9.35 2.29 15.28
CA ALA A 260 9.60 1.40 16.42
C ALA A 260 10.62 1.97 17.42
N GLU A 261 11.64 2.69 16.95
CA GLU A 261 12.68 3.31 17.78
C GLU A 261 12.17 4.55 18.55
N LEU A 262 11.27 5.34 17.97
CA LEU A 262 10.77 6.58 18.58
C LEU A 262 9.48 6.39 19.39
N SER A 263 8.74 5.31 19.14
CA SER A 263 7.43 5.09 19.77
C SER A 263 7.56 4.50 21.17
N ALA A 264 6.86 5.09 22.12
CA ALA A 264 6.71 4.65 23.50
C ALA A 264 5.26 4.28 23.84
N GLU A 265 4.28 4.77 23.08
CA GLU A 265 2.86 4.49 23.29
C GLU A 265 2.11 4.34 21.96
N VAL A 266 0.99 3.61 21.99
CA VAL A 266 0.02 3.55 20.88
C VAL A 266 -1.38 3.95 21.34
N GLU A 267 -1.90 5.02 20.76
CA GLU A 267 -3.29 5.45 20.86
C GLU A 267 -4.07 4.98 19.63
N TYR A 268 -5.34 4.61 19.77
CA TYR A 268 -6.14 4.14 18.63
C TYR A 268 -7.59 4.60 18.68
N PHE A 269 -8.20 4.69 17.50
CA PHE A 269 -9.60 5.07 17.32
C PHE A 269 -10.27 4.09 16.37
N ARG A 270 -11.36 3.48 16.83
CA ARG A 270 -12.18 2.57 16.01
C ARG A 270 -12.96 3.38 14.97
N THR A 271 -13.16 2.79 13.80
CA THR A 271 -14.00 3.37 12.75
C THR A 271 -14.85 2.30 12.08
N PRO A 272 -16.08 2.62 11.63
CA PRO A 272 -16.99 1.65 11.00
C PRO A 272 -16.40 0.99 9.75
N GLY A 273 -15.60 1.73 8.97
CA GLY A 273 -14.93 1.18 7.81
C GLY A 273 -13.77 2.03 7.30
N GLU A 274 -13.35 1.70 6.08
CA GLU A 274 -12.13 2.24 5.49
C GLU A 274 -12.24 3.74 5.19
N LEU A 275 -13.39 4.23 4.71
CA LEU A 275 -13.59 5.65 4.38
C LEU A 275 -13.43 6.51 5.64
N SER A 276 -14.08 6.10 6.73
CA SER A 276 -13.99 6.76 8.02
C SER A 276 -12.57 6.74 8.57
N ALA A 277 -11.86 5.60 8.46
CA ALA A 277 -10.45 5.51 8.84
C ALA A 277 -9.55 6.44 8.00
N PHE A 278 -9.85 6.61 6.71
CA PHE A 278 -9.10 7.51 5.82
C PHE A 278 -9.26 8.98 6.23
N ILE A 279 -10.51 9.43 6.38
CA ILE A 279 -10.82 10.83 6.71
C ILE A 279 -10.29 11.17 8.10
N LYS A 280 -10.52 10.30 9.10
CA LYS A 280 -10.01 10.52 10.47
C LYS A 280 -8.49 10.57 10.52
N ALA A 281 -7.79 9.70 9.79
CA ALA A 281 -6.32 9.73 9.77
C ALA A 281 -5.78 11.01 9.12
N GLU A 282 -6.46 11.53 8.08
CA GLU A 282 -6.09 12.80 7.45
C GLU A 282 -6.25 13.97 8.42
N GLY A 283 -7.39 14.04 9.13
CA GLY A 283 -7.63 15.04 10.18
C GLY A 283 -6.57 14.98 11.27
N LEU A 284 -6.27 13.79 11.81
CA LEU A 284 -5.23 13.59 12.83
C LEU A 284 -3.84 13.99 12.35
N ILE A 285 -3.48 13.73 11.09
CA ILE A 285 -2.20 14.18 10.53
C ILE A 285 -2.13 15.70 10.47
N ARG A 286 -3.25 16.38 10.18
CA ARG A 286 -3.34 17.84 10.13
C ARG A 286 -3.25 18.47 11.53
N THR A 287 -3.92 17.89 12.52
CA THR A 287 -3.98 18.43 13.89
C THR A 287 -2.74 18.10 14.72
N GLU A 288 -2.22 16.87 14.61
CA GLU A 288 -1.12 16.39 15.47
C GLU A 288 0.28 16.67 14.90
N ASP A 289 0.40 17.02 13.61
CA ASP A 289 1.66 17.24 12.87
C ASP A 289 2.77 16.21 13.18
N PRO A 290 2.53 14.91 12.97
CA PRO A 290 3.42 13.86 13.48
C PRO A 290 4.78 13.80 12.77
N ILE A 291 5.83 13.52 13.54
CA ILE A 291 7.25 13.58 13.13
C ILE A 291 7.54 12.79 11.83
N LEU A 292 6.97 11.59 11.69
CA LEU A 292 7.25 10.66 10.60
C LEU A 292 6.18 10.60 9.52
N ASN A 293 4.98 11.16 9.72
CA ASN A 293 4.13 11.51 8.58
C ASN A 293 4.69 12.81 8.03
N LYS A 294 5.79 12.70 7.28
CA LYS A 294 6.31 13.80 6.47
C LYS A 294 5.12 14.48 5.83
N LYS A 295 4.77 15.72 6.25
CA LYS A 295 3.70 16.52 5.65
C LYS A 295 3.70 16.26 4.16
N ILE A 296 2.67 15.60 3.66
CA ILE A 296 2.17 15.75 2.30
C ILE A 296 3.30 15.98 1.25
N LEU A 297 4.32 15.11 1.20
CA LEU A 297 5.29 15.13 0.08
C LEU A 297 4.61 14.74 -1.25
N ARG A 298 3.36 14.26 -1.19
CA ARG A 298 2.56 13.94 -2.38
C ARG A 298 2.22 15.20 -3.19
N TYR A 299 2.04 16.37 -2.55
CA TYR A 299 1.59 17.58 -3.26
C TYR A 299 2.51 18.78 -3.23
N GLN A 300 3.57 18.80 -2.41
CA GLN A 300 4.56 19.91 -2.47
C GLN A 300 5.12 20.11 -3.88
N LYS A 301 5.29 19.02 -4.64
CA LYS A 301 5.70 19.06 -6.06
C LYS A 301 4.52 19.04 -7.02
N SER A 302 3.34 18.59 -6.59
CA SER A 302 2.18 18.47 -7.48
C SER A 302 1.65 19.84 -7.85
N VAL A 303 1.12 19.93 -9.06
CA VAL A 303 0.64 21.18 -9.64
C VAL A 303 -0.76 21.00 -10.19
N ALA A 304 -1.54 22.06 -10.12
CA ALA A 304 -2.81 22.19 -10.81
C ALA A 304 -2.63 23.14 -12.01
N CYS A 305 -3.35 22.83 -13.08
CA CYS A 305 -3.48 23.66 -14.27
C CYS A 305 -4.82 24.40 -14.19
N THR A 306 -4.78 25.72 -14.02
CA THR A 306 -5.99 26.57 -13.94
C THR A 306 -6.21 27.28 -15.26
N GLU A 307 -7.44 27.23 -15.78
CA GLU A 307 -7.85 27.95 -16.99
C GLU A 307 -7.99 29.45 -16.72
N TYR A 308 -7.62 30.27 -17.69
CA TYR A 308 -7.92 31.70 -17.74
C TYR A 308 -8.09 32.15 -19.18
N THR A 309 -8.82 33.26 -19.38
CA THR A 309 -9.00 33.87 -20.69
C THR A 309 -8.03 35.04 -20.86
N THR A 310 -7.33 35.06 -21.98
CA THR A 310 -6.44 36.17 -22.36
C THR A 310 -7.25 37.41 -22.76
N SER A 311 -6.62 38.59 -22.76
CA SER A 311 -7.27 39.84 -23.22
C SER A 311 -7.76 39.78 -24.67
N LYS A 312 -7.25 38.84 -25.47
CA LYS A 312 -7.65 38.62 -26.87
C LYS A 312 -8.67 37.49 -27.05
N GLY A 313 -9.25 36.96 -25.97
CA GLY A 313 -10.32 35.95 -26.03
C GLY A 313 -9.86 34.47 -26.12
N TYR A 314 -8.56 34.19 -26.18
CA TYR A 314 -8.06 32.81 -26.16
C TYR A 314 -8.05 32.24 -24.74
N LYS A 315 -8.50 31.00 -24.58
CA LYS A 315 -8.33 30.19 -23.36
C LYS A 315 -6.86 29.82 -23.18
N SER A 316 -6.39 29.79 -21.93
CA SER A 316 -5.01 29.46 -21.60
C SER A 316 -4.91 28.79 -20.25
N VAL A 317 -3.74 28.19 -19.96
CA VAL A 317 -3.49 27.45 -18.71
C VAL A 317 -2.33 28.07 -17.93
N ARG A 318 -2.53 28.22 -16.62
CA ARG A 318 -1.46 28.54 -15.66
C ARG A 318 -1.17 27.34 -14.77
N ILE A 319 0.12 27.00 -14.62
CA ILE A 319 0.57 25.95 -13.72
C ILE A 319 0.82 26.55 -12.33
N LYS A 320 0.05 26.14 -11.34
CA LYS A 320 0.17 26.59 -9.94
C LYS A 320 0.48 25.42 -9.00
N PRO A 321 1.14 25.64 -7.85
CA PRO A 321 1.22 24.63 -6.81
C PRO A 321 -0.19 24.20 -6.38
N MET A 322 -0.44 22.89 -6.33
CA MET A 322 -1.79 22.36 -6.07
C MET A 322 -2.36 22.83 -4.71
N LEU A 323 -1.49 22.96 -3.71
CA LEU A 323 -1.83 23.47 -2.38
C LEU A 323 -2.28 24.95 -2.36
N LYS A 324 -2.00 25.70 -3.43
CA LYS A 324 -2.42 27.11 -3.59
C LYS A 324 -3.59 27.25 -4.57
N THR A 325 -4.24 26.14 -4.93
CA THR A 325 -5.35 26.13 -5.88
C THR A 325 -6.58 25.56 -5.23
N ASP A 326 -7.68 26.29 -5.37
CA ASP A 326 -9.01 25.93 -4.91
C ASP A 326 -9.93 25.74 -6.14
N PRO A 327 -10.30 24.49 -6.49
CA PRO A 327 -11.17 24.20 -7.62
C PRO A 327 -12.56 24.85 -7.55
N LEU A 328 -12.97 25.34 -6.37
CA LEU A 328 -14.25 26.04 -6.20
C LEU A 328 -14.15 27.54 -6.55
N LYS A 329 -12.93 28.08 -6.61
CA LYS A 329 -12.66 29.49 -6.94
C LYS A 329 -12.09 29.67 -8.33
N GLU A 330 -11.47 28.62 -8.89
CA GLU A 330 -10.79 28.66 -10.18
C GLU A 330 -11.08 27.39 -10.99
N THR A 331 -11.23 27.52 -12.32
CA THR A 331 -11.45 26.39 -13.21
C THR A 331 -10.17 25.54 -13.34
N VAL A 332 -10.14 24.37 -12.68
CA VAL A 332 -9.00 23.44 -12.77
C VAL A 332 -9.19 22.47 -13.94
N VAL A 333 -8.34 22.60 -14.96
CA VAL A 333 -8.37 21.76 -16.17
C VAL A 333 -7.48 20.52 -16.08
N GLY A 334 -6.68 20.40 -15.03
CA GLY A 334 -5.94 19.17 -14.76
C GLY A 334 -5.00 19.24 -13.57
N THR A 335 -4.61 18.07 -13.06
CA THR A 335 -3.69 17.93 -11.91
C THR A 335 -2.55 16.97 -12.25
N PHE A 336 -1.33 17.31 -11.84
CA PHE A 336 -0.14 16.54 -12.18
C PHE A 336 0.80 16.36 -10.99
N LYS A 337 1.46 15.19 -10.94
CA LYS A 337 2.44 14.82 -9.89
C LYS A 337 3.64 15.79 -9.76
N SER A 338 3.97 16.50 -10.84
CA SER A 338 5.04 17.50 -10.83
C SER A 338 4.87 18.53 -11.96
N LYS A 339 5.49 19.71 -11.81
CA LYS A 339 5.60 20.70 -12.90
C LYS A 339 6.16 20.10 -14.19
N LYS A 340 7.20 19.25 -14.10
CA LYS A 340 7.79 18.55 -15.25
C LYS A 340 6.78 17.63 -15.95
N HIS A 341 5.96 16.91 -15.18
CA HIS A 341 4.92 16.05 -15.73
C HIS A 341 3.81 16.87 -16.41
N ALA A 342 3.37 17.98 -15.78
CA ALA A 342 2.41 18.90 -16.37
C ALA A 342 2.89 19.43 -17.73
N VAL A 343 4.11 19.97 -17.79
CA VAL A 343 4.68 20.51 -19.03
C VAL A 343 4.75 19.46 -20.14
N ARG A 344 5.13 18.21 -19.82
CA ARG A 344 5.14 17.10 -20.79
C ARG A 344 3.74 16.78 -21.31
N ALA A 345 2.75 16.68 -20.42
CA ALA A 345 1.37 16.41 -20.79
C ALA A 345 0.79 17.53 -21.65
N LEU A 346 0.99 18.80 -21.25
CA LEU A 346 0.56 19.96 -22.01
C LEU A 346 1.21 19.99 -23.40
N ASN A 347 2.52 19.72 -23.52
CA ASN A 347 3.18 19.63 -24.82
C ASN A 347 2.60 18.51 -25.71
N SER A 348 2.21 17.38 -25.13
CA SER A 348 1.55 16.29 -25.86
C SER A 348 0.19 16.75 -26.40
N LEU A 349 -0.62 17.38 -25.55
CA LEU A 349 -1.93 17.92 -25.93
C LEU A 349 -1.81 19.02 -26.98
N SER A 350 -0.79 19.88 -26.89
CA SER A 350 -0.54 20.92 -27.90
C SER A 350 -0.27 20.33 -29.28
N ARG A 351 0.43 19.20 -29.36
CA ARG A 351 0.72 18.51 -30.62
C ARG A 351 -0.53 17.80 -31.16
N GLU A 352 -1.22 17.05 -30.31
CA GLU A 352 -2.40 16.26 -30.70
C GLU A 352 -3.56 17.15 -31.16
N TYR A 353 -3.81 18.27 -30.47
CA TYR A 353 -4.94 19.17 -30.75
C TYR A 353 -4.54 20.45 -31.50
N CYS A 354 -3.30 20.52 -32.02
CA CYS A 354 -2.81 21.67 -32.77
C CYS A 354 -3.01 23.00 -32.00
N LEU A 355 -2.62 23.02 -30.73
CA LEU A 355 -2.70 24.19 -29.86
C LEU A 355 -1.39 24.97 -29.87
N CYS A 356 -1.50 26.29 -29.82
CA CYS A 356 -0.38 27.19 -29.61
C CYS A 356 0.27 26.95 -28.24
N GLY A 357 1.57 26.60 -28.24
CA GLY A 357 2.37 26.37 -27.03
C GLY A 357 2.34 27.53 -26.01
N LYS A 358 2.28 28.78 -26.51
CA LYS A 358 2.18 29.97 -25.66
C LYS A 358 0.88 29.99 -24.84
N TRP A 359 -0.24 29.65 -25.47
CA TRP A 359 -1.55 29.67 -24.82
C TRP A 359 -1.90 28.33 -24.15
N SER A 360 -1.32 27.20 -24.54
CA SER A 360 -1.51 25.92 -23.84
C SER A 360 -0.72 25.78 -22.53
N GLY A 361 -0.06 26.84 -22.06
CA GLY A 361 0.66 26.86 -20.78
C GLY A 361 2.08 26.26 -20.82
N THR A 362 2.67 26.08 -22.00
CA THR A 362 4.04 25.54 -22.17
C THR A 362 5.06 26.60 -22.62
N GLY A 363 4.61 27.80 -22.99
CA GLY A 363 5.46 28.95 -23.30
C GLY A 363 6.00 29.66 -22.06
N THR A 364 7.16 30.30 -22.20
CA THR A 364 7.71 31.26 -21.24
C THR A 364 7.16 32.66 -21.49
N ASP A 365 7.10 33.49 -20.46
CA ASP A 365 6.52 34.85 -20.50
C ASP A 365 6.90 35.61 -21.78
N GLY A 366 5.89 35.85 -22.63
CA GLY A 366 6.02 36.70 -23.81
C GLY A 366 6.50 36.04 -25.10
N GLN A 367 7.30 34.98 -25.09
CA GLN A 367 7.95 34.43 -26.31
C GLN A 367 7.51 32.99 -26.62
N CYS A 368 7.16 32.75 -27.89
CA CYS A 368 6.91 31.41 -28.42
C CYS A 368 8.23 30.62 -28.39
N SER A 369 8.37 29.65 -27.48
CA SER A 369 9.62 28.94 -27.22
C SER A 369 9.92 27.79 -28.19
N GLY A 370 9.37 27.81 -29.39
CA GLY A 370 9.67 26.82 -30.41
C GLY A 370 9.49 27.37 -31.83
N PRO A 371 10.16 26.77 -32.83
CA PRO A 371 9.81 27.00 -34.23
C PRO A 371 8.31 26.74 -34.40
N HIS A 372 7.69 27.31 -35.43
CA HIS A 372 6.36 26.91 -35.86
C HIS A 372 6.38 25.40 -36.11
N THR A 373 6.11 24.60 -35.08
CA THR A 373 5.86 23.18 -35.23
C THR A 373 4.70 23.10 -36.20
N GLU A 374 4.76 22.21 -37.18
CA GLU A 374 3.77 22.04 -38.28
C GLU A 374 2.29 22.07 -37.82
N PHE A 375 2.05 21.86 -36.53
CA PHE A 375 0.76 21.77 -35.85
C PHE A 375 0.20 23.11 -35.32
N CYS A 376 0.98 24.19 -35.18
CA CYS A 376 0.49 25.45 -34.57
C CYS A 376 -0.17 26.37 -35.61
N LYS A 377 -1.44 26.75 -35.39
CA LYS A 377 -2.21 27.63 -36.29
C LYS A 377 -2.08 29.15 -36.03
N GLY A 378 -1.08 29.58 -35.28
CA GLY A 378 -0.79 31.01 -35.14
C GLY A 378 -1.68 31.82 -34.18
N ALA A 379 -2.38 31.18 -33.23
CA ALA A 379 -3.21 31.87 -32.23
C ALA A 379 -2.47 32.95 -31.40
N CYS A 380 -1.14 32.82 -31.19
CA CYS A 380 -0.34 33.86 -30.53
C CYS A 380 -0.11 35.12 -31.38
N ARG A 381 -0.32 35.03 -32.70
CA ARG A 381 -0.19 36.11 -33.69
C ARG A 381 -1.53 36.66 -34.18
N ASN A 382 -2.65 36.17 -33.63
CA ASN A 382 -4.00 36.46 -34.12
C ASN A 382 -4.29 35.96 -35.55
N GLU A 383 -3.53 34.97 -36.04
CA GLU A 383 -3.75 34.34 -37.34
C GLU A 383 -4.91 33.31 -37.30
N GLU A 384 -5.25 32.83 -36.10
CA GLU A 384 -6.38 31.95 -35.86
C GLU A 384 -7.43 32.66 -35.01
N ASN A 385 -8.71 32.51 -35.37
CA ASN A 385 -9.83 33.03 -34.60
C ASN A 385 -9.98 32.37 -33.20
N PRO A 386 -10.21 33.13 -32.11
CA PRO A 386 -10.42 32.59 -30.76
C PRO A 386 -11.44 31.45 -30.65
N GLU A 387 -12.61 31.49 -31.31
CA GLU A 387 -13.59 30.41 -31.19
C GLU A 387 -13.05 29.07 -31.71
N SER A 388 -12.33 29.11 -32.84
CA SER A 388 -11.69 27.92 -33.44
C SER A 388 -10.63 27.33 -32.50
N TYR A 389 -9.80 28.19 -31.91
CA TYR A 389 -8.78 27.78 -30.94
C TYR A 389 -9.43 27.20 -29.68
N ASN A 390 -10.39 27.93 -29.09
CA ASN A 390 -11.05 27.57 -27.83
C ASN A 390 -11.80 26.23 -27.95
N SER A 391 -12.42 25.94 -29.09
CA SER A 391 -13.06 24.63 -29.34
C SER A 391 -12.06 23.47 -29.26
N ARG A 392 -10.85 23.63 -29.83
CA ARG A 392 -9.80 22.60 -29.73
C ARG A 392 -9.20 22.52 -28.34
N PHE A 393 -9.06 23.66 -27.67
CA PHE A 393 -8.64 23.71 -26.28
C PHE A 393 -9.60 22.91 -25.39
N ASP A 394 -10.91 23.15 -25.49
CA ASP A 394 -11.92 22.42 -24.71
C ASP A 394 -11.89 20.91 -24.98
N LYS A 395 -11.66 20.49 -26.24
CA LYS A 395 -11.47 19.08 -26.60
C LYS A 395 -10.22 18.48 -25.96
N ALA A 396 -9.10 19.19 -25.98
CA ALA A 396 -7.82 18.71 -25.44
C ALA A 396 -7.89 18.43 -23.93
N PHE A 397 -8.58 19.30 -23.18
CA PHE A 397 -8.65 19.18 -21.72
C PHE A 397 -9.83 18.33 -21.23
N LYS A 398 -10.76 17.92 -22.11
CA LYS A 398 -12.00 17.20 -21.74
C LYS A 398 -11.75 15.99 -20.83
N ASN A 399 -10.72 15.20 -21.10
CA ASN A 399 -10.45 13.94 -20.39
C ASN A 399 -9.52 14.07 -19.17
N ILE A 400 -8.90 15.23 -18.98
CA ILE A 400 -7.96 15.48 -17.87
C ILE A 400 -8.49 16.51 -16.86
N ARG A 401 -9.68 17.08 -17.13
CA ARG A 401 -10.35 18.05 -16.26
C ARG A 401 -10.57 17.52 -14.85
N PHE A 402 -10.50 18.44 -13.89
CA PHE A 402 -11.01 18.19 -12.54
C PHE A 402 -12.45 17.68 -12.65
N GLN A 403 -12.77 16.63 -11.89
CA GLN A 403 -14.11 16.07 -11.96
C GLN A 403 -15.06 17.03 -11.26
N GLU A 404 -15.92 17.68 -12.04
CA GLU A 404 -16.96 18.54 -11.49
C GLU A 404 -17.90 17.73 -10.59
N TRP A 405 -18.53 18.43 -9.64
CA TRP A 405 -19.54 17.81 -8.80
C TRP A 405 -20.76 17.44 -9.65
N THR A 406 -20.98 16.15 -9.84
CA THR A 406 -22.01 15.64 -10.76
C THR A 406 -23.41 15.59 -10.14
N PHE A 407 -23.52 15.78 -8.83
CA PHE A 407 -24.80 15.72 -8.12
C PHE A 407 -25.44 17.10 -8.06
N ARG A 408 -26.76 17.16 -8.22
CA ARG A 408 -27.51 18.43 -8.13
C ARG A 408 -27.77 18.86 -6.69
N LYS A 409 -27.56 17.96 -5.73
CA LYS A 409 -27.88 18.12 -4.32
C LYS A 409 -26.73 17.57 -3.46
N PRO A 410 -26.63 17.97 -2.18
CA PRO A 410 -25.73 17.35 -1.22
C PRO A 410 -25.93 15.84 -1.15
N VAL A 411 -24.82 15.11 -0.98
CA VAL A 411 -24.77 13.67 -0.93
C VAL A 411 -24.38 13.23 0.48
N LEU A 412 -25.19 12.33 1.06
CA LEU A 412 -24.86 11.62 2.27
C LEU A 412 -24.23 10.27 1.90
N ILE A 413 -22.97 10.08 2.27
CA ILE A 413 -22.29 8.78 2.19
C ILE A 413 -22.32 8.16 3.57
N THR A 414 -22.98 7.01 3.73
CA THR A 414 -23.07 6.30 5.00
C THR A 414 -22.20 5.05 4.95
N GLU A 415 -21.29 4.92 5.91
CA GLU A 415 -20.46 3.74 6.15
C GLU A 415 -20.93 3.06 7.43
N GLN A 416 -21.44 1.84 7.29
CA GLN A 416 -21.88 1.02 8.42
C GLN A 416 -20.77 0.07 8.88
N GLY A 417 -20.72 -0.18 10.18
CA GLY A 417 -19.84 -1.17 10.79
C GLY A 417 -20.37 -2.59 10.61
N ASN A 418 -19.81 -3.53 11.39
CA ASN A 418 -20.28 -4.93 11.38
C ASN A 418 -21.67 -5.10 12.02
N SER A 419 -22.14 -4.12 12.81
CA SER A 419 -23.51 -4.01 13.27
C SER A 419 -24.23 -2.87 12.54
N ASP A 420 -25.48 -3.09 12.14
CA ASP A 420 -26.30 -2.07 11.46
C ASP A 420 -26.57 -0.83 12.33
N SER A 421 -26.38 -0.94 13.64
CA SER A 421 -26.60 0.11 14.63
C SER A 421 -25.44 1.08 14.83
N VAL A 422 -24.24 0.82 14.27
CA VAL A 422 -23.08 1.72 14.43
C VAL A 422 -22.52 2.13 13.08
N GLY A 423 -22.35 3.43 12.87
CA GLY A 423 -21.83 3.92 11.60
C GLY A 423 -21.38 5.37 11.61
N THR A 424 -20.96 5.82 10.44
CA THR A 424 -20.57 7.21 10.21
C THR A 424 -21.10 7.64 8.86
N ALA A 425 -21.78 8.79 8.84
CA ALA A 425 -22.27 9.40 7.62
C ALA A 425 -21.52 10.72 7.34
N PHE A 426 -21.18 10.93 6.08
CA PHE A 426 -20.49 12.12 5.59
C PHE A 426 -21.46 12.90 4.72
N LEU A 427 -21.85 14.09 5.16
CA LEU A 427 -22.59 15.04 4.33
C LEU A 427 -21.58 15.77 3.45
N ILE A 428 -21.71 15.61 2.13
CA ILE A 428 -20.76 16.13 1.17
C ILE A 428 -21.49 16.97 0.14
N ASP A 429 -21.01 18.17 -0.11
CA ASP A 429 -21.48 19.01 -1.22
C ASP A 429 -20.30 19.69 -1.89
N GLN A 430 -20.33 19.75 -3.23
CA GLN A 430 -19.25 20.33 -4.03
C GLN A 430 -17.84 19.84 -3.63
N TRP A 431 -17.71 18.53 -3.37
CA TRP A 431 -16.47 17.89 -2.88
C TRP A 431 -15.97 18.34 -1.50
N ARG A 432 -16.74 19.12 -0.75
CA ARG A 432 -16.48 19.49 0.64
C ARG A 432 -17.25 18.56 1.56
N ILE A 433 -16.61 18.08 2.61
CA ILE A 433 -17.32 17.50 3.75
C ILE A 433 -17.91 18.70 4.50
N GLN A 434 -19.22 18.73 4.69
CA GLN A 434 -19.94 19.77 5.44
C GLN A 434 -20.18 19.33 6.89
N ALA A 435 -20.45 18.03 7.08
CA ALA A 435 -20.66 17.44 8.39
C ALA A 435 -20.25 15.97 8.40
N VAL A 436 -19.82 15.52 9.57
CA VAL A 436 -19.58 14.12 9.91
C VAL A 436 -20.55 13.73 11.02
N ILE A 437 -21.35 12.71 10.78
CA ILE A 437 -22.39 12.25 11.71
C ILE A 437 -21.97 10.87 12.20
N HIS A 438 -21.70 10.76 13.49
CA HIS A 438 -21.48 9.47 14.13
C HIS A 438 -22.80 9.01 14.75
N PHE A 439 -23.18 7.76 14.52
CA PHE A 439 -24.39 7.18 15.09
C PHE A 439 -24.11 5.82 15.71
N GLU A 440 -24.69 5.61 16.89
CA GLU A 440 -24.64 4.37 17.67
C GLU A 440 -26.01 4.16 18.32
N GLU A 441 -26.71 3.10 17.90
CA GLU A 441 -28.08 2.78 18.32
C GLU A 441 -29.07 3.94 18.06
N GLU A 442 -29.44 4.68 19.09
CA GLU A 442 -30.36 5.82 19.07
C GLU A 442 -29.64 7.18 19.21
N CYS A 443 -28.34 7.16 19.52
CA CYS A 443 -27.54 8.36 19.72
C CYS A 443 -26.91 8.81 18.41
N GLN A 444 -27.14 10.07 18.03
CA GLN A 444 -26.46 10.72 16.91
C GLN A 444 -25.63 11.89 17.44
N ASN A 445 -24.38 11.96 17.00
CA ASN A 445 -23.50 13.08 17.29
C ASN A 445 -23.02 13.69 15.96
N VAL A 446 -23.43 14.93 15.72
CA VAL A 446 -23.12 15.67 14.51
C VAL A 446 -21.93 16.59 14.76
N SER A 447 -20.82 16.33 14.07
CA SER A 447 -19.67 17.23 14.00
C SER A 447 -19.76 18.03 12.70
N ILE A 448 -20.05 19.32 12.82
CA ILE A 448 -19.98 20.24 11.67
C ILE A 448 -18.52 20.54 11.40
N GLN A 449 -18.06 20.20 10.20
CA GLN A 449 -16.70 20.45 9.75
C GLN A 449 -16.80 21.19 8.43
N ASP A 450 -16.79 22.53 8.47
CA ASP A 450 -16.71 23.32 7.25
C ASP A 450 -15.34 23.98 7.09
N GLU A 451 -14.32 23.16 6.86
CA GLU A 451 -12.95 23.61 6.65
C GLU A 451 -12.65 24.00 5.17
N GLY A 452 -13.67 23.98 4.31
CA GLY A 452 -13.51 24.23 2.87
C GLY A 452 -13.02 23.00 2.08
N PHE A 453 -12.50 23.24 0.87
CA PHE A 453 -12.06 22.17 -0.01
C PHE A 453 -10.68 21.61 0.39
N SER A 454 -10.58 20.29 0.56
CA SER A 454 -9.32 19.57 0.73
C SER A 454 -9.05 18.65 -0.46
N TRP A 455 -7.86 18.77 -1.05
CA TRP A 455 -7.43 17.89 -2.13
C TRP A 455 -7.33 16.42 -1.71
N ASP A 456 -6.95 16.15 -0.47
CA ASP A 456 -6.90 14.78 0.07
C ASP A 456 -8.31 14.21 0.24
N ALA A 457 -9.22 14.99 0.82
CA ALA A 457 -10.63 14.61 0.95
C ALA A 457 -11.24 14.35 -0.43
N TYR A 458 -11.03 15.23 -1.42
CA TYR A 458 -11.49 15.02 -2.80
C TYR A 458 -11.02 13.70 -3.39
N LEU A 459 -9.73 13.36 -3.30
CA LEU A 459 -9.22 12.11 -3.87
C LEU A 459 -9.76 10.87 -3.17
N ILE A 460 -9.94 10.94 -1.86
CA ILE A 460 -10.58 9.89 -1.08
C ILE A 460 -12.03 9.75 -1.55
N ILE A 461 -12.84 10.81 -1.42
CA ILE A 461 -14.27 10.82 -1.75
C ILE A 461 -14.50 10.40 -3.21
N ARG A 462 -13.73 10.93 -4.16
CA ARG A 462 -13.83 10.58 -5.59
C ARG A 462 -13.61 9.09 -5.83
N LYS A 463 -12.63 8.47 -5.15
CA LYS A 463 -12.40 7.03 -5.26
C LYS A 463 -13.62 6.23 -4.80
N TYR A 464 -14.30 6.69 -3.76
CA TYR A 464 -15.45 6.00 -3.18
C TYR A 464 -16.75 6.26 -3.93
N LEU A 465 -16.97 7.47 -4.46
CA LEU A 465 -18.14 7.78 -5.30
C LEU A 465 -18.09 7.05 -6.65
N ASN A 466 -16.90 6.82 -7.21
CA ASN A 466 -16.73 6.11 -8.48
C ASN A 466 -16.65 4.58 -8.32
N GLY A 467 -16.54 4.05 -7.09
CA GLY A 467 -16.38 2.62 -6.83
C GLY A 467 -17.60 2.01 -6.13
N ARG A 468 -18.04 0.82 -6.55
CA ARG A 468 -19.05 0.06 -5.78
C ARG A 468 -18.35 -0.67 -4.63
N LYS A 469 -18.70 -0.33 -3.39
CA LYS A 469 -18.31 -1.11 -2.19
C LYS A 469 -19.56 -1.57 -1.45
N LYS A 470 -19.52 -2.79 -0.90
CA LYS A 470 -20.67 -3.45 -0.26
C LYS A 470 -21.22 -2.70 0.98
N ASN A 471 -20.37 -2.00 1.73
CA ASN A 471 -20.74 -1.39 3.02
C ASN A 471 -20.97 0.13 2.96
N LEU A 472 -21.17 0.68 1.75
CA LEU A 472 -21.40 2.11 1.55
C LEU A 472 -22.75 2.35 0.88
N THR A 473 -23.57 3.19 1.49
CA THR A 473 -24.80 3.70 0.88
C THR A 473 -24.64 5.18 0.55
N ILE A 474 -25.09 5.55 -0.66
CA ILE A 474 -24.97 6.91 -1.18
C ILE A 474 -26.39 7.42 -1.46
N ARG A 475 -26.77 8.54 -0.83
CA ARG A 475 -28.10 9.16 -0.98
C ARG A 475 -27.98 10.66 -1.22
N GLN A 476 -28.77 11.20 -2.14
CA GLN A 476 -28.92 12.65 -2.31
C GLN A 476 -30.00 13.18 -1.36
N LEU A 477 -29.74 14.32 -0.72
CA LEU A 477 -30.64 14.93 0.26
C LEU A 477 -31.24 16.25 -0.24
N THR A 478 -32.46 16.55 0.15
CA THR A 478 -33.09 17.88 -0.02
C THR A 478 -32.55 18.88 1.01
N GLU A 479 -32.72 20.17 0.76
CA GLU A 479 -32.31 21.21 1.72
C GLU A 479 -32.97 21.04 3.09
N ASP A 480 -34.26 20.66 3.14
CA ASP A 480 -34.96 20.39 4.39
C ASP A 480 -34.40 19.18 5.14
N GLN A 481 -34.02 18.13 4.42
CA GLN A 481 -33.38 16.96 5.02
C GLN A 481 -32.00 17.30 5.58
N VAL A 482 -31.22 18.11 4.87
CA VAL A 482 -29.92 18.61 5.35
C VAL A 482 -30.11 19.46 6.59
N ARG A 483 -31.05 20.42 6.59
CA ARG A 483 -31.34 21.25 7.77
C ARG A 483 -31.71 20.39 8.97
N ARG A 484 -32.62 19.44 8.81
CA ARG A 484 -33.02 18.52 9.89
C ARG A 484 -31.82 17.75 10.46
N LEU A 485 -30.97 17.22 9.59
CA LEU A 485 -29.76 16.48 9.98
C LEU A 485 -28.70 17.32 10.70
N LEU A 486 -28.65 18.63 10.44
CA LEU A 486 -27.69 19.54 11.08
C LEU A 486 -28.24 20.15 12.38
N THR A 487 -29.55 20.08 12.61
CA THR A 487 -30.22 20.61 13.82
C THR A 487 -30.57 19.55 14.86
N SER A 488 -30.54 18.27 14.47
CA SER A 488 -30.62 17.08 15.33
C SER A 488 -29.26 16.77 15.93
#